data_AF-A0A2J8NH87-F1
#
_entry.id   AF-A0A2J8NH87-F1
#
_cell.length_a   1.000
_cell.length_b   1.000
_cell.length_c   1.000
_cell.angle_alpha   90.00
_cell.angle_beta   90.00
_cell.angle_gamma   90.00
#
_symmetry.space_group_name_H-M   'P 1'
#
loop_
_entity.id
_entity.type
_entity.pdbx_description
1 polymer ?
#
loop_
_entity_poly.entity_id
_entity_poly.type
_entity_poly.pdbx_seq_one_letter_code
_entity_poly.pdbx_strand_id
1 'polypeptide(L)'
;MAGAIIENMSTKKLCIVGGILLVFQIIAFLVGGLIAPGPTTAVSYMSVKCVDAHKNHHKTKWFVPWGPNHCDKIRDIEEAIPREIEANDIVFSVHIPLPHMEMSPWFQFMLFILQLDIAFKLNNQIS
;
A
#
# COMPACT_ATOMS: atom_id res chain seq x y z
N MET A 1 -10.22 -31.68 -46.21
CA MET A 1 -9.86 -30.74 -45.13
C MET A 1 -11.16 -30.43 -44.39
N ALA A 2 -11.29 -30.85 -43.13
CA ALA A 2 -12.48 -30.53 -42.33
C ALA A 2 -12.36 -29.07 -41.87
N GLY A 3 -13.31 -28.21 -42.27
CA GLY A 3 -13.36 -26.81 -41.86
C GLY A 3 -13.53 -26.65 -40.35
N ALA A 4 -13.17 -25.49 -39.82
CA ALA A 4 -13.26 -25.20 -38.40
C ALA A 4 -14.72 -25.28 -37.90
N ILE A 5 -14.93 -25.55 -36.60
CA ILE A 5 -16.28 -25.71 -36.00
C ILE A 5 -17.19 -24.50 -36.30
N ILE A 6 -16.61 -23.31 -36.41
CA ILE A 6 -17.33 -22.07 -36.72
C ILE A 6 -17.82 -21.98 -38.16
N GLU A 7 -17.10 -22.60 -39.11
CA GLU A 7 -17.45 -22.62 -40.54
C GLU A 7 -18.57 -23.63 -40.82
N ASN A 8 -18.69 -24.66 -39.97
CA ASN A 8 -19.66 -25.73 -40.12
C ASN A 8 -20.87 -25.59 -39.16
N MET A 9 -20.96 -24.49 -38.40
CA MET A 9 -22.05 -24.23 -37.47
C MET A 9 -23.21 -23.50 -38.15
N SER A 10 -24.43 -24.03 -38.00
CA SER A 10 -25.66 -23.31 -38.36
C SER A 10 -25.86 -22.06 -37.49
N THR A 11 -26.40 -20.99 -38.07
CA THR A 11 -26.75 -19.74 -37.38
C THR A 11 -27.56 -19.97 -36.09
N LYS A 12 -28.44 -20.98 -36.06
CA LYS A 12 -29.21 -21.33 -34.87
C LYS A 12 -28.32 -21.78 -33.70
N LYS A 13 -27.32 -22.62 -33.97
CA LYS A 13 -26.37 -23.09 -32.94
C LYS A 13 -25.51 -21.92 -32.46
N LEU A 14 -25.09 -21.06 -33.38
CA LEU A 14 -24.31 -19.87 -33.06
C LEU A 14 -25.07 -18.91 -32.13
N CYS A 15 -26.35 -18.62 -32.41
CA CYS A 15 -27.16 -17.76 -31.55
C CYS A 15 -27.40 -18.36 -30.15
N ILE A 16 -27.57 -19.69 -30.05
CA ILE A 16 -27.73 -20.37 -28.76
C ILE A 16 -26.45 -20.24 -27.93
N VAL A 17 -25.29 -20.55 -28.52
CA VAL A 17 -23.99 -20.41 -27.83
C VAL A 17 -23.74 -18.95 -27.45
N GLY A 18 -24.03 -18.00 -28.34
CA GLY A 18 -23.95 -16.57 -28.05
C GLY A 18 -24.82 -16.13 -26.89
N GLY A 19 -26.08 -16.60 -26.83
CA GLY A 19 -26.99 -16.33 -25.72
C GLY A 19 -26.50 -16.92 -24.39
N ILE A 20 -25.96 -18.14 -24.41
CA ILE A 20 -25.36 -18.77 -23.21
C ILE A 20 -24.16 -17.95 -22.73
N LEU A 21 -23.24 -17.58 -23.63
CA LEU A 21 -22.09 -16.75 -23.30
C LEU A 21 -22.51 -15.38 -22.77
N LEU A 22 -23.58 -14.79 -23.31
CA LEU A 22 -24.13 -13.53 -22.81
C LEU A 22 -24.63 -13.69 -21.37
N VAL A 23 -25.37 -14.75 -21.06
CA VAL A 23 -25.82 -15.02 -19.69
C VAL A 23 -24.63 -15.18 -18.74
N PHE A 24 -23.59 -15.93 -19.12
CA PHE A 24 -22.37 -16.06 -18.31
C PHE A 24 -21.65 -14.71 -18.13
N GLN A 25 -21.61 -13.87 -19.17
CA GLN A 25 -21.01 -12.55 -19.08
C GLN A 25 -21.76 -11.64 -18.10
N ILE A 26 -23.10 -11.67 -18.12
CA ILE A 26 -23.93 -10.94 -17.14
C ILE A 26 -23.66 -11.45 -15.72
N ILE A 27 -23.58 -12.76 -15.52
CA ILE A 27 -23.24 -13.33 -14.20
C ILE A 27 -21.85 -12.87 -13.75
N ALA A 28 -20.85 -12.87 -14.64
CA ALA A 28 -19.50 -12.42 -14.31
C ALA A 28 -19.47 -10.94 -13.85
N PHE A 29 -20.25 -10.07 -14.52
CA PHE A 29 -20.41 -8.68 -14.09
C PHE A 29 -21.10 -8.55 -12.74
N LEU A 30 -22.14 -9.36 -12.48
CA LEU A 30 -22.84 -9.35 -11.19
C LEU A 30 -21.94 -9.81 -10.05
N VAL A 31 -21.10 -10.83 -10.27
CA VAL A 31 -20.12 -11.29 -9.27
C VAL A 31 -19.11 -10.19 -8.97
N GLY A 32 -18.55 -9.54 -10.01
CA GLY A 32 -17.58 -8.46 -9.82
C GLY A 32 -18.17 -7.21 -9.16
N GLY A 33 -19.44 -6.87 -9.47
CA GLY A 33 -20.07 -5.64 -8.99
C GLY A 33 -20.80 -5.75 -7.65
N LEU A 34 -21.34 -6.92 -7.32
CA LEU A 34 -22.20 -7.10 -6.13
C LEU A 34 -21.57 -7.98 -5.03
N ILE A 35 -20.56 -8.79 -5.37
CA ILE A 35 -19.97 -9.74 -4.42
C ILE A 35 -18.52 -9.33 -4.08
N ALA A 36 -17.72 -9.02 -5.09
CA ALA A 36 -16.32 -8.68 -4.87
C ALA A 36 -16.17 -7.26 -4.27
N PRO A 37 -15.31 -7.09 -3.24
CA PRO A 37 -14.95 -5.76 -2.76
C PRO A 37 -14.02 -5.05 -3.75
N GLY A 38 -13.67 -3.79 -3.44
CA GLY A 38 -12.70 -3.03 -4.23
C GLY A 38 -11.39 -3.82 -4.45
N PRO A 39 -10.84 -3.81 -5.68
CA PRO A 39 -9.73 -4.70 -6.06
C PRO A 39 -8.44 -4.41 -5.30
N THR A 40 -8.26 -3.19 -4.82
CA THR A 40 -7.10 -2.75 -4.04
C THR A 40 -7.55 -1.85 -2.91
N THR A 41 -6.76 -1.83 -1.83
CA THR A 41 -6.96 -0.92 -0.70
C THR A 41 -5.70 -0.07 -0.54
N ALA A 42 -5.85 1.25 -0.60
CA ALA A 42 -4.79 2.20 -0.32
C ALA A 42 -4.97 2.75 1.10
N VAL A 43 -3.94 2.63 1.94
CA VAL A 43 -3.95 3.15 3.30
C VAL A 43 -2.76 4.08 3.48
N SER A 44 -3.04 5.32 3.91
CA SER A 44 -2.00 6.30 4.18
C SER A 44 -1.40 6.08 5.56
N TYR A 45 -0.08 6.09 5.65
CA TYR A 45 0.67 6.00 6.90
C TYR A 45 1.48 7.28 7.08
N MET A 46 1.35 7.88 8.26
CA MET A 46 2.24 8.96 8.68
C MET A 46 3.43 8.34 9.43
N SER A 47 4.65 8.67 8.99
CA SER A 47 5.85 8.19 9.66
C SER A 47 6.02 8.87 11.03
N VAL A 48 6.40 8.08 12.02
CA VAL A 48 6.77 8.58 13.34
C VAL A 48 8.26 8.87 13.33
N LYS A 49 8.61 10.11 13.64
CA LYS A 49 9.99 10.62 13.72
C LYS A 49 10.60 10.18 15.05
N CYS A 50 11.29 9.04 15.04
CA CYS A 50 11.98 8.52 16.22
C CYS A 50 13.38 9.15 16.35
N VAL A 51 13.85 9.28 17.59
CA VAL A 51 15.17 9.83 17.92
C VAL A 51 16.13 8.70 18.29
N ASP A 52 17.27 8.62 17.62
CA ASP A 52 18.38 7.74 17.97
C ASP A 52 19.38 8.46 18.89
N ALA A 53 19.06 8.55 20.17
CA ALA A 53 19.92 9.19 21.15
C ALA A 53 21.21 8.40 21.50
N HIS A 54 21.43 7.20 20.93
CA HIS A 54 22.55 6.34 21.29
C HIS A 54 23.38 5.93 20.06
N LYS A 55 24.59 6.50 19.97
CA LYS A 55 25.59 6.30 18.89
C LYS A 55 26.21 4.89 18.81
N ASN A 56 25.54 3.86 19.32
CA ASN A 56 25.97 2.46 19.19
C ASN A 56 25.59 1.91 17.81
N HIS A 57 26.21 2.47 16.77
CA HIS A 57 25.98 2.11 15.36
C HIS A 57 26.34 0.66 15.00
N HIS A 58 26.92 -0.11 15.94
CA HIS A 58 27.30 -1.51 15.74
C HIS A 58 26.17 -2.52 16.02
N LYS A 59 25.01 -2.09 16.54
CA LYS A 59 23.84 -2.95 16.72
C LYS A 59 22.61 -2.31 16.09
N THR A 60 21.88 -3.08 15.28
CA THR A 60 20.61 -2.61 14.71
C THR A 60 19.57 -2.50 15.83
N LYS A 61 19.06 -1.28 16.02
CA LYS A 61 17.93 -1.01 16.91
C LYS A 61 16.68 -0.85 16.06
N TRP A 62 15.64 -1.61 16.40
CA TRP A 62 14.34 -1.50 15.76
C TRP A 62 13.51 -0.41 16.45
N PHE A 63 13.32 0.72 15.76
CA PHE A 63 12.51 1.83 16.25
C PHE A 63 11.04 1.56 15.98
N VAL A 64 10.30 1.18 17.01
CA VAL A 64 8.87 0.89 16.89
C VAL A 64 8.08 2.18 17.11
N PRO A 65 7.15 2.56 16.22
CA PRO A 65 6.42 3.83 16.32
C PRO A 65 5.41 3.89 17.49
N TRP A 66 4.90 2.74 17.92
CA TRP A 66 3.85 2.61 18.95
C TRP A 66 3.95 1.26 19.68
N GLY A 67 3.20 1.10 20.78
CA GLY A 67 3.23 -0.11 21.63
C GLY A 67 4.13 0.04 22.86
N PRO A 68 4.37 -1.03 23.63
CA PRO A 68 5.09 -0.96 24.91
C PRO A 68 6.56 -0.56 24.76
N ASN A 69 7.17 -0.89 23.61
CA ASN A 69 8.57 -0.57 23.30
C ASN A 69 8.67 0.56 22.27
N HIS A 70 7.74 1.53 22.33
CA HIS A 70 7.76 2.63 21.38
C HIS A 70 9.04 3.46 21.52
N CYS A 71 9.51 4.00 20.41
CA CYS A 71 10.66 4.90 20.41
C CYS A 71 10.37 6.22 21.14
N ASP A 72 11.44 6.92 21.54
CA ASP A 72 11.35 8.35 21.82
C ASP A 72 11.11 9.08 20.49
N LYS A 73 10.12 9.95 20.46
CA LYS A 73 9.60 10.53 19.21
C LYS A 73 9.38 12.03 19.35
N ILE A 74 9.63 12.73 18.26
CA ILE A 74 9.26 14.14 18.09
C ILE A 74 8.00 14.24 17.23
N ARG A 75 7.09 15.16 17.58
CA ARG A 75 5.87 15.37 16.77
C ARG A 75 6.20 16.20 15.53
N ASP A 76 6.99 17.23 15.74
CA ASP A 76 7.37 18.20 14.73
C ASP A 76 8.89 18.27 14.56
N ILE A 77 9.36 18.69 13.39
CA ILE A 77 10.82 18.76 13.12
C ILE A 77 11.45 19.91 13.91
N GLU A 78 10.68 20.93 14.22
CA GLU A 78 11.04 22.09 15.03
C GLU A 78 11.42 21.70 16.47
N GLU A 79 10.85 20.61 17.00
CA GLU A 79 11.20 20.07 18.32
C GLU A 79 12.63 19.48 18.36
N ALA A 80 13.24 19.20 17.20
CA ALA A 80 14.61 18.71 17.11
C ALA A 80 15.65 19.80 17.46
N ILE A 81 15.36 21.07 17.17
CA ILE A 81 16.28 22.21 17.37
C ILE A 81 16.61 22.42 18.85
N PRO A 82 15.63 22.59 19.77
CA PRO A 82 15.95 22.79 21.19
C PRO A 82 16.50 21.53 21.86
N ARG A 83 16.30 20.36 21.25
CA ARG A 83 16.82 19.07 21.74
C ARG A 83 18.19 18.71 21.18
N GLU A 84 18.77 19.58 20.34
CA GLU A 84 20.07 19.38 19.69
C GLU A 84 20.18 18.04 18.94
N ILE A 85 19.07 17.61 18.31
CA ILE A 85 19.02 16.34 17.57
C ILE A 85 19.60 16.57 16.17
N GLU A 86 20.64 15.81 15.82
CA GLU A 86 21.25 15.84 14.49
C GLU A 86 20.33 15.21 13.43
N ALA A 87 20.48 15.60 12.17
CA ALA A 87 19.65 15.06 11.08
C ALA A 87 19.78 13.54 10.92
N ASN A 88 20.95 12.98 11.23
CA ASN A 88 21.23 11.54 11.15
C ASN A 88 20.58 10.73 12.28
N ASP A 89 20.18 11.40 13.37
CA ASP A 89 19.57 10.77 14.53
C ASP A 89 18.04 10.69 14.41
N ILE A 90 17.47 11.17 13.29
CA ILE A 90 16.03 11.08 13.02
C ILE A 90 15.74 9.85 12.16
N VAL A 91 14.96 8.91 12.72
CA VAL A 91 14.53 7.69 12.05
C VAL A 91 13.03 7.76 11.77
N PHE A 92 12.64 7.80 10.50
CA PHE A 92 11.24 7.72 10.10
C PHE A 92 10.75 6.27 10.16
N SER A 93 9.97 5.96 11.20
CA SER A 93 9.45 4.62 11.44
C SER A 93 7.97 4.51 11.04
N VAL A 94 7.64 3.42 10.35
CA VAL A 94 6.26 3.04 10.02
C VAL A 94 6.11 1.57 10.38
N HIS A 95 5.02 1.24 11.08
CA HIS A 95 4.64 -0.14 11.34
C HIS A 95 3.45 -0.48 10.45
N ILE A 96 3.66 -1.41 9.54
CA ILE A 96 2.61 -2.05 8.76
C ILE A 96 2.44 -3.45 9.34
N PRO A 97 1.23 -3.85 9.75
CA PRO A 97 -0.06 -3.15 9.63
C PRO A 97 -0.31 -2.08 10.71
N LEU A 98 -1.42 -1.32 10.57
CA LEU A 98 -1.91 -0.38 11.59
C LEU A 98 -2.13 -1.05 12.96
N PRO A 99 -2.21 -0.26 14.05
CA PRO A 99 -2.46 -0.79 15.39
C PRO A 99 -3.68 -1.70 15.44
N HIS A 100 -3.52 -2.87 16.06
CA HIS A 100 -4.55 -3.90 16.23
C HIS A 100 -5.06 -4.54 14.92
N MET A 101 -4.35 -4.37 13.81
CA MET A 101 -4.60 -5.08 12.56
C MET A 101 -3.48 -6.09 12.28
N GLU A 102 -3.75 -7.06 11.41
CA GLU A 102 -2.77 -8.04 10.93
C GLU A 102 -2.78 -8.13 9.41
N MET A 103 -1.63 -8.40 8.79
CA MET A 103 -1.59 -8.72 7.36
C MET A 103 -1.78 -10.21 7.13
N SER A 104 -2.56 -10.57 6.12
CA SER A 104 -2.77 -11.97 5.73
C SER A 104 -2.17 -12.26 4.35
N PRO A 105 -1.79 -13.53 4.07
CA PRO A 105 -1.30 -13.93 2.74
C PRO A 105 -2.30 -13.70 1.60
N TRP A 106 -3.59 -13.52 1.91
CA TRP A 106 -4.63 -13.23 0.92
C TRP A 106 -4.46 -11.88 0.22
N PHE A 107 -3.62 -10.99 0.74
CA PHE A 107 -3.31 -9.72 0.08
C PHE A 107 -2.40 -9.88 -1.15
N GLN A 108 -1.64 -10.98 -1.24
CA GLN A 108 -0.77 -11.38 -2.38
C GLN A 108 0.39 -10.44 -2.74
N PHE A 109 0.21 -9.13 -2.64
CA PHE A 109 1.23 -8.12 -2.93
C PHE A 109 1.14 -6.95 -1.96
N MET A 110 2.25 -6.21 -1.84
CA MET A 110 2.35 -5.00 -1.03
C MET A 110 3.07 -3.93 -1.84
N LEU A 111 2.47 -2.75 -1.95
CA LEU A 111 3.04 -1.61 -2.65
C LEU A 111 3.18 -0.44 -1.68
N PHE A 112 4.36 0.18 -1.69
CA PHE A 112 4.68 1.34 -0.87
C PHE A 112 5.11 2.50 -1.75
N ILE A 113 4.54 3.67 -1.46
CA ILE A 113 4.86 4.93 -2.15
C ILE A 113 5.18 5.93 -1.05
N LEU A 114 6.29 6.64 -1.19
CA LEU A 114 6.66 7.73 -0.29
C LEU A 114 6.09 9.04 -0.81
N GLN A 115 5.36 9.74 0.05
CA GLN A 115 4.92 11.11 -0.16
C GLN A 115 5.68 11.99 0.83
N LEU A 116 6.58 12.84 0.31
CA LEU A 116 7.40 13.71 1.14
C LEU A 116 6.72 15.06 1.27
N ASP A 117 6.50 15.49 2.51
CA ASP A 117 6.05 16.84 2.83
C ASP A 117 7.26 17.74 3.05
N ILE A 118 7.47 18.70 2.15
CA ILE A 118 8.64 19.58 2.16
C ILE A 118 8.17 21.02 2.27
N ALA A 119 8.52 21.66 3.39
CA ALA A 119 8.26 23.07 3.60
C ALA A 119 9.19 23.95 2.76
N PHE A 120 8.63 24.94 2.07
CA PHE A 120 9.41 25.93 1.33
C PHE A 120 10.12 26.90 2.28
N LYS A 121 11.44 27.07 2.13
CA LYS A 121 12.20 28.13 2.79
C LYS A 121 13.09 28.84 1.78
N LEU A 122 13.10 30.18 1.83
CA LEU A 122 13.90 31.02 0.93
C LEU A 122 15.40 30.69 0.97
N ASN A 123 15.91 30.39 2.16
CA ASN A 123 17.34 30.10 2.37
C ASN A 123 17.69 28.62 2.21
N ASN A 124 16.72 27.75 1.95
CA ASN A 124 16.92 26.30 1.83
C ASN A 124 15.91 25.74 0.83
N GLN A 125 16.21 25.92 -0.45
CA GLN A 125 15.40 25.41 -1.56
C GLN A 125 15.90 24.04 -1.98
N ILE A 126 14.97 23.19 -2.40
CA ILE A 126 15.32 21.96 -3.14
C ILE A 126 15.60 22.40 -4.57
N SER A 127 16.88 22.39 -4.94
CA SER A 127 17.35 22.59 -6.32
C SER A 127 17.36 21.28 -7.09
#